data_AF-A0A8T2IRQ5-F1
#
_entry.id   AF-A0A8T2IRQ5-F1
#
_cell.length_a   1.000
_cell.length_b   1.000
_cell.length_c   1.000
_cell.angle_alpha   90.00
_cell.angle_beta   90.00
_cell.angle_gamma   90.00
#
_symmetry.space_group_name_H-M   'P 1'
#
loop_
_entity.id
_entity.type
_entity.pdbx_description
1 polymer ?
#
loop_
_entity_poly.entity_id
_entity_poly.type
_entity_poly.pdbx_seq_one_letter_code
_entity_poly.pdbx_strand_id
1 'polypeptide(L)'
;MPQSQCHGPGSFSASNITFKKGFSCCNTDNCTPTTPALPDDNVQPNGLICPTCTLQGSDWCDTGEIMKCTGNETNCLLQITKMSGAVSVSEVLRGCASQSICNIGAQSVSANGININVDISCTGGANGVFSTFFQLPSVKNITCFPSCAAKQAGFKVCTCAVEVCTQ
;
A
#
# COMPACT_ATOMS: atom_id res chain seq x y z
N MET A 1 8.16 6.75 16.42
CA MET A 1 7.63 5.55 15.72
C MET A 1 8.74 4.50 15.65
N PRO A 2 8.43 3.20 15.80
CA PRO A 2 9.42 2.13 15.67
C PRO A 2 9.94 2.00 14.22
N GLN A 3 11.20 1.54 14.06
CA GLN A 3 11.83 1.29 12.75
C GLN A 3 11.01 0.36 11.84
N SER A 4 10.13 -0.45 12.43
CA SER A 4 9.17 -1.32 11.74
C SER A 4 8.07 -0.57 10.97
N GLN A 5 8.18 0.74 10.76
CA GLN A 5 7.30 1.49 9.86
C GLN A 5 8.07 2.13 8.70
N CYS A 6 9.39 1.92 8.66
CA CYS A 6 10.28 2.32 7.58
C CYS A 6 10.36 1.22 6.50
N HIS A 7 9.22 0.61 6.21
CA HIS A 7 9.11 -0.31 5.09
C HIS A 7 9.34 0.53 3.83
N GLY A 8 10.28 0.12 2.98
CA GLY A 8 10.57 0.83 1.74
C GLY A 8 9.33 1.05 0.87
N PRO A 9 9.47 1.66 -0.32
CA PRO A 9 8.34 1.91 -1.20
C PRO A 9 7.49 0.64 -1.38
N GLY A 10 6.18 0.80 -1.27
CA GLY A 10 5.22 -0.28 -1.39
C GLY A 10 4.03 0.15 -2.22
N SER A 11 3.48 -0.79 -2.96
CA SER A 11 2.19 -0.65 -3.64
C SER A 11 1.25 -1.77 -3.26
N PHE A 12 -0.03 -1.50 -3.43
CA PHE A 12 -1.05 -2.51 -3.56
C PHE A 12 -2.05 -2.10 -4.63
N SER A 13 -2.64 -3.09 -5.30
CA SER A 13 -3.62 -2.89 -6.36
C SER A 13 -4.83 -3.77 -6.12
N ALA A 14 -6.02 -3.27 -6.39
CA ALA A 14 -7.28 -3.98 -6.31
C ALA A 14 -8.24 -3.47 -7.37
N SER A 15 -8.76 -4.40 -8.16
CA SER A 15 -9.67 -4.17 -9.28
C SER A 15 -9.09 -3.15 -10.26
N ASN A 16 -9.49 -1.88 -10.18
CA ASN A 16 -9.00 -0.79 -11.01
C ASN A 16 -8.26 0.31 -10.22
N ILE A 17 -7.98 0.07 -8.94
CA ILE A 17 -7.32 1.01 -8.04
C ILE A 17 -5.91 0.51 -7.76
N THR A 18 -4.93 1.40 -7.91
CA THR A 18 -3.55 1.16 -7.47
C THR A 18 -3.15 2.22 -6.47
N PHE A 19 -2.74 1.78 -5.30
CA PHE A 19 -2.18 2.61 -4.25
C PHE A 19 -0.68 2.44 -4.18
N LYS A 20 0.02 3.55 -4.06
CA LYS A 20 1.47 3.60 -3.94
C LYS A 20 1.86 4.44 -2.75
N LYS A 21 2.82 3.94 -1.98
CA LYS A 21 3.34 4.60 -0.80
C LYS A 21 4.85 4.54 -0.77
N GLY A 22 5.48 5.69 -0.60
CA GLY A 22 6.90 5.84 -0.33
C GLY A 22 7.11 6.22 1.12
N PHE A 23 8.12 5.62 1.75
CA PHE A 23 8.58 6.00 3.08
C PHE A 23 10.07 6.32 3.05
N SER A 24 10.45 7.33 3.81
CA SER A 24 11.85 7.64 4.09
C SER A 24 12.01 7.92 5.57
N CYS A 25 13.05 7.32 6.14
CA CYS A 25 13.35 7.37 7.56
C CYS A 25 14.83 7.68 7.75
N CYS A 26 15.14 8.33 8.86
CA CYS A 26 16.52 8.52 9.28
C CYS A 26 16.62 8.40 10.81
N ASN A 27 17.71 7.80 11.29
CA ASN A 27 17.87 7.35 12.68
C ASN A 27 19.04 8.04 13.41
N THR A 28 19.61 9.11 12.84
CA THR A 28 20.71 9.88 13.45
C THR A 28 20.26 11.25 13.91
N ASP A 29 20.88 11.77 14.98
CA ASP A 29 20.65 13.14 15.42
C ASP A 29 20.96 14.12 14.28
N ASN A 30 20.05 15.06 14.03
CA ASN A 30 20.09 16.05 12.95
C ASN A 30 19.98 15.50 11.51
N CYS A 31 19.49 14.28 11.31
CA CYS A 31 19.18 13.82 9.96
C CYS A 31 17.97 14.56 9.36
N THR A 32 17.97 14.65 8.04
CA THR A 32 16.79 15.00 7.25
C THR A 32 16.47 13.79 6.38
N PRO A 33 15.30 13.16 6.54
CA PRO A 33 14.91 12.05 5.68
C PRO A 33 14.93 12.54 4.23
N THR A 34 15.50 11.75 3.34
CA THR A 34 15.43 12.03 1.90
C THR A 34 13.98 12.02 1.45
N THR A 35 13.64 12.73 0.38
CA THR A 35 12.31 12.62 -0.23
C THR A 35 11.97 11.16 -0.51
N PRO A 36 10.84 10.64 0.00
CA PRO A 36 10.43 9.27 -0.28
C PRO A 36 10.21 9.06 -1.77
N ALA A 37 10.80 8.02 -2.34
CA ALA A 37 10.48 7.57 -3.68
C ALA A 37 9.21 6.71 -3.66
N LEU A 38 8.36 6.85 -4.69
CA LEU A 38 7.26 5.94 -4.93
C LEU A 38 7.77 4.69 -5.68
N PRO A 39 7.09 3.53 -5.56
CA PRO A 39 7.35 2.40 -6.43
C PRO A 39 7.17 2.79 -7.90
N ASP A 40 8.03 2.27 -8.77
CA ASP A 40 7.93 2.46 -10.22
C ASP A 40 6.58 1.96 -10.76
N ASP A 41 6.07 2.58 -11.82
CA ASP A 41 4.90 2.12 -12.57
C ASP A 41 5.27 0.90 -13.42
N ASN A 42 5.49 -0.24 -12.76
CA ASN A 42 5.68 -1.50 -13.44
C ASN A 42 4.36 -2.26 -13.56
N VAL A 43 3.67 -2.04 -14.68
CA VAL A 43 2.42 -2.71 -15.06
C VAL A 43 2.64 -4.08 -15.70
N GLN A 44 3.88 -4.57 -15.79
CA GLN A 44 4.16 -5.88 -16.36
C GLN A 44 3.64 -6.97 -15.42
N PRO A 45 2.81 -7.92 -15.90
CA PRO A 45 2.36 -9.03 -15.09
C PRO A 45 3.54 -9.84 -14.54
N ASN A 46 3.55 -10.11 -13.25
CA ASN A 46 4.62 -10.85 -12.57
C ASN A 46 4.30 -12.35 -12.42
N GLY A 47 3.16 -12.80 -12.94
CA GLY A 47 2.73 -14.20 -12.92
C GLY A 47 1.86 -14.58 -11.71
N LEU A 48 1.76 -13.73 -10.70
CA LEU A 48 0.85 -13.95 -9.57
C LEU A 48 -0.59 -13.56 -9.96
N ILE A 49 -1.55 -14.39 -9.55
CA ILE A 49 -2.98 -14.13 -9.72
C ILE A 49 -3.62 -14.15 -8.34
N CYS A 50 -4.34 -13.08 -8.01
CA CYS A 50 -5.01 -12.92 -6.72
C CYS A 50 -6.50 -12.65 -6.89
N PRO A 51 -7.35 -13.07 -5.93
CA PRO A 51 -8.73 -12.60 -5.86
C PRO A 51 -8.76 -11.08 -5.73
N THR A 52 -9.70 -10.42 -6.39
CA THR A 52 -9.85 -8.98 -6.34
C THR A 52 -11.28 -8.58 -6.01
N CYS A 53 -11.44 -7.63 -5.09
CA CYS A 53 -12.74 -7.03 -4.79
C CYS A 53 -12.57 -5.80 -3.91
N THR A 54 -13.52 -4.87 -4.00
CA THR A 54 -13.62 -3.71 -3.11
C THR A 54 -15.08 -3.55 -2.72
N LEU A 55 -15.37 -3.53 -1.41
CA LEU A 55 -16.74 -3.39 -0.91
C LEU A 55 -16.79 -2.50 0.34
N GLN A 56 -17.60 -1.46 0.28
CA GLN A 56 -17.89 -0.59 1.42
C GLN A 56 -19.06 -1.14 2.24
N GLY A 57 -19.03 -0.96 3.55
CA GLY A 57 -20.03 -1.45 4.50
C GLY A 57 -19.87 -2.93 4.89
N SER A 58 -18.80 -3.60 4.43
CA SER A 58 -18.50 -5.00 4.73
C SER A 58 -17.04 -5.16 5.15
N ASP A 59 -16.75 -6.19 5.93
CA ASP A 59 -15.40 -6.67 6.23
C ASP A 59 -15.04 -7.95 5.46
N TRP A 60 -15.92 -8.40 4.57
CA TRP A 60 -15.67 -9.51 3.65
C TRP A 60 -16.23 -9.24 2.25
N CYS A 61 -15.43 -9.55 1.24
CA CYS A 61 -15.86 -9.64 -0.15
C CYS A 61 -15.28 -10.90 -0.79
N ASP A 62 -16.11 -11.60 -1.56
CA ASP A 62 -15.73 -12.74 -2.40
C ASP A 62 -16.55 -12.64 -3.68
N THR A 63 -15.89 -12.25 -4.78
CA THR A 63 -16.55 -11.94 -6.05
C THR A 63 -16.27 -13.00 -7.12
N GLY A 64 -15.41 -13.99 -6.83
CA GLY A 64 -14.85 -14.88 -7.87
C GLY A 64 -13.99 -14.16 -8.92
N GLU A 65 -13.82 -12.84 -8.80
CA GLU A 65 -13.00 -12.05 -9.71
C GLU A 65 -11.52 -12.22 -9.35
N ILE A 66 -10.69 -12.25 -10.39
CA ILE A 66 -9.24 -12.41 -10.28
C ILE A 66 -8.53 -11.27 -11.00
N MET A 67 -7.37 -10.87 -10.50
CA MET A 67 -6.48 -9.95 -11.16
C MET A 67 -5.08 -10.53 -11.32
N LYS A 68 -4.37 -10.11 -12.37
CA LYS A 68 -2.96 -10.42 -12.57
C LYS A 68 -2.13 -9.35 -11.87
N CYS A 69 -1.33 -9.75 -10.89
CA CYS A 69 -0.45 -8.82 -10.21
C CYS A 69 0.69 -8.38 -11.13
N THR A 70 1.18 -7.17 -10.88
CA THR A 70 2.21 -6.55 -11.72
C THR A 70 3.40 -6.11 -10.88
N GLY A 71 4.57 -6.01 -11.52
CA GLY A 71 5.76 -5.47 -10.88
C GLY A 71 6.13 -6.18 -9.58
N ASN A 72 6.29 -5.41 -8.50
CA ASN A 72 6.75 -5.88 -7.19
C ASN A 72 5.61 -6.33 -6.25
N GLU A 73 4.38 -6.46 -6.76
CA GLU A 73 3.24 -6.96 -5.99
C GLU A 73 3.24 -8.49 -5.95
N THR A 74 4.08 -9.05 -5.09
CA THR A 74 4.38 -10.49 -5.01
C THR A 74 3.52 -11.25 -4.00
N ASN A 75 2.48 -10.62 -3.43
CA ASN A 75 1.59 -11.22 -2.46
C ASN A 75 0.13 -10.92 -2.79
N CYS A 76 -0.78 -11.81 -2.40
CA CYS A 76 -2.21 -11.50 -2.38
C CYS A 76 -2.56 -10.77 -1.09
N LEU A 77 -3.32 -9.68 -1.21
CA LEU A 77 -3.73 -8.80 -0.13
C LEU A 77 -5.19 -9.07 0.28
N LEU A 78 -5.43 -9.03 1.58
CA LEU A 78 -6.72 -8.74 2.19
C LEU A 78 -6.53 -7.55 3.14
N GLN A 79 -7.20 -6.44 2.86
CA GLN A 79 -7.23 -5.26 3.71
C GLN A 79 -8.65 -5.06 4.25
N ILE A 80 -8.78 -4.84 5.55
CA ILE A 80 -10.04 -4.48 6.20
C ILE A 80 -9.85 -3.16 6.94
N THR A 81 -10.55 -2.12 6.50
CA THR A 81 -10.56 -0.81 7.15
C THR A 81 -11.85 -0.68 7.95
N LYS A 82 -11.76 -0.34 9.24
CA LYS A 82 -12.90 -0.03 10.11
C LYS A 82 -12.72 1.36 10.68
N MET A 83 -13.61 2.28 10.34
CA MET A 83 -13.65 3.61 10.92
C MET A 83 -14.80 3.68 11.93
N SER A 84 -14.54 4.18 13.13
CA SER A 84 -15.54 4.38 14.18
C SER A 84 -15.45 5.81 14.73
N GLY A 85 -16.60 6.40 15.02
CA GLY A 85 -16.75 7.78 15.49
C GLY A 85 -18.23 8.11 15.64
N ALA A 86 -18.66 9.26 15.12
CA ALA A 86 -20.09 9.58 15.03
C ALA A 86 -20.86 8.59 14.12
N VAL A 87 -20.19 8.07 13.10
CA VAL A 87 -20.69 7.02 12.20
C VAL A 87 -19.62 5.92 12.13
N SER A 88 -20.05 4.67 12.11
CA SER A 88 -19.15 3.54 11.90
C SER A 88 -19.27 3.03 10.46
N VAL A 89 -18.15 2.93 9.77
CA VAL A 89 -18.06 2.38 8.41
C VAL A 89 -16.95 1.34 8.34
N SER A 90 -17.19 0.29 7.56
CA SER A 90 -16.19 -0.70 7.21
C SER A 90 -15.94 -0.70 5.72
N GLU A 91 -14.76 -1.14 5.31
CA GLU A 91 -14.40 -1.36 3.93
C GLU A 91 -13.46 -2.55 3.86
N VAL A 92 -13.66 -3.38 2.85
CA VAL A 92 -12.81 -4.53 2.56
C VAL A 92 -12.29 -4.43 1.14
N LEU A 93 -11.01 -4.77 0.99
CA LEU A 93 -10.30 -4.75 -0.27
C LEU A 93 -9.44 -6.02 -0.40
N ARG A 94 -9.50 -6.65 -1.56
CA ARG A 94 -8.61 -7.75 -1.96
C ARG A 94 -7.88 -7.40 -3.24
N GLY A 95 -6.66 -7.87 -3.36
CA GLY A 95 -5.90 -7.75 -4.60
C GLY A 95 -4.46 -8.16 -4.45
N CYS A 96 -3.56 -7.39 -5.04
CA CYS A 96 -2.13 -7.63 -5.07
C CYS A 96 -1.41 -6.64 -4.16
N ALA A 97 -0.36 -7.07 -3.46
CA ALA A 97 0.46 -6.21 -2.62
C ALA A 97 1.93 -6.56 -2.69
N SER A 98 2.76 -5.51 -2.59
CA SER A 98 4.18 -5.64 -2.33
C SER A 98 4.45 -6.10 -0.90
N GLN A 99 5.61 -6.74 -0.69
CA GLN A 99 6.00 -7.21 0.64
C GLN A 99 6.05 -6.08 1.68
N SER A 100 6.43 -4.87 1.29
CA SER A 100 6.48 -3.71 2.18
C SER A 100 5.10 -3.31 2.70
N ILE A 101 4.04 -3.46 1.91
CA ILE A 101 2.66 -3.27 2.38
C ILE A 101 2.26 -4.38 3.35
N CYS A 102 2.57 -5.63 3.03
CA CYS A 102 2.26 -6.76 3.91
C CYS A 102 2.95 -6.66 5.28
N ASN A 103 4.15 -6.08 5.32
CA ASN A 103 4.89 -5.88 6.56
C ASN A 103 4.27 -4.82 7.48
N ILE A 104 3.38 -3.95 6.98
CA ILE A 104 2.67 -2.97 7.80
C ILE A 104 1.75 -3.67 8.82
N GLY A 105 1.08 -4.74 8.40
CA GLY A 105 0.12 -5.48 9.22
C GLY A 105 -1.01 -4.60 9.75
N ALA A 106 -1.51 -4.93 10.93
CA ALA A 106 -2.58 -4.16 11.58
C ALA A 106 -2.08 -2.81 12.13
N GLN A 107 -2.80 -1.74 11.84
CA GLN A 107 -2.53 -0.38 12.30
C GLN A 107 -3.81 0.28 12.80
N SER A 108 -3.71 1.02 13.91
CA SER A 108 -4.80 1.82 14.44
C SER A 108 -4.38 3.27 14.58
N VAL A 109 -5.17 4.19 14.03
CA VAL A 109 -4.96 5.64 14.15
C VAL A 109 -6.21 6.28 14.75
N SER A 110 -6.02 7.11 15.76
CA SER A 110 -7.10 7.82 16.44
C SER A 110 -6.85 9.33 16.37
N ALA A 111 -7.81 10.09 15.84
CA ALA A 111 -7.74 11.54 15.77
C ALA A 111 -9.15 12.15 15.86
N ASN A 112 -9.31 13.22 16.65
CA ASN A 112 -10.54 14.00 16.75
C ASN A 112 -11.82 13.16 17.02
N GLY A 113 -11.72 12.11 17.85
CA GLY A 113 -12.85 11.23 18.16
C GLY A 113 -13.20 10.21 17.07
N ILE A 114 -12.38 10.13 16.01
CA ILE A 114 -12.45 9.11 14.96
C ILE A 114 -11.32 8.10 15.20
N ASN A 115 -11.64 6.82 15.20
CA ASN A 115 -10.69 5.73 15.22
C ASN A 115 -10.74 4.99 13.88
N ILE A 116 -9.59 4.79 13.27
CA ILE A 116 -9.41 4.04 12.03
C ILE A 116 -8.55 2.84 12.37
N ASN A 117 -9.11 1.64 12.22
CA ASN A 117 -8.38 0.39 12.31
C ASN A 117 -8.20 -0.16 10.89
N VAL A 118 -6.98 -0.49 10.52
CA VAL A 118 -6.64 -1.11 9.24
C VAL A 118 -5.98 -2.44 9.54
N ASP A 119 -6.58 -3.54 9.11
CA ASP A 119 -5.97 -4.86 9.17
C ASP A 119 -5.46 -5.23 7.78
N ILE A 120 -4.19 -5.62 7.67
CA ILE A 120 -3.56 -6.07 6.44
C ILE A 120 -3.09 -7.50 6.65
N SER A 121 -3.62 -8.40 5.84
CA SER A 121 -3.24 -9.81 5.79
C SER A 121 -2.79 -10.16 4.38
N CYS A 122 -1.69 -10.92 4.27
CA CYS A 122 -1.15 -11.35 2.99
C CYS A 122 -0.95 -12.85 2.91
N THR A 123 -1.18 -13.42 1.72
CA THR A 123 -0.84 -14.81 1.39
C THR A 123 0.17 -14.83 0.23
N GLY A 124 1.22 -15.64 0.37
CA GLY A 124 2.33 -15.67 -0.59
C GLY A 124 1.94 -16.35 -1.91
N GLY A 125 2.35 -15.75 -3.03
CA GLY A 125 2.30 -16.36 -4.34
C GLY A 125 3.41 -17.39 -4.53
N ALA A 126 3.08 -18.67 -4.69
CA ALA A 126 4.07 -19.69 -5.00
C ALA A 126 4.75 -19.39 -6.36
N ASN A 127 6.08 -19.47 -6.37
CA ASN A 127 6.99 -19.13 -7.46
C ASN A 127 6.56 -19.66 -8.85
N GLY A 128 6.23 -18.74 -9.77
CA GLY A 128 6.14 -19.00 -11.21
C GLY A 128 7.30 -18.31 -11.93
N VAL A 129 8.44 -18.99 -12.04
CA VAL A 129 9.62 -18.51 -12.75
C VAL A 129 9.33 -18.52 -14.25
N PHE A 130 9.32 -17.37 -14.95
CA PHE A 130 9.65 -17.34 -16.37
C PHE A 130 10.12 -15.95 -16.82
N SER A 131 11.35 -15.93 -17.32
CA SER A 131 12.06 -14.78 -17.90
C SER A 131 11.42 -14.36 -19.23
N THR A 132 11.29 -13.05 -19.49
CA THR A 132 11.84 -12.37 -20.69
C THR A 132 11.49 -10.88 -20.74
N PHE A 133 12.33 -10.19 -21.50
CA PHE A 133 12.56 -8.75 -21.60
C PHE A 133 11.48 -7.93 -22.36
N PHE A 134 11.61 -6.59 -22.22
CA PHE A 134 11.30 -5.49 -23.17
C PHE A 134 10.13 -4.51 -22.87
N GLN A 135 10.59 -3.28 -22.55
CA GLN A 135 10.18 -1.90 -22.89
C GLN A 135 8.83 -1.24 -22.50
N LEU A 136 9.03 -0.01 -21.95
CA LEU A 136 8.13 1.09 -21.53
C LEU A 136 7.25 1.67 -22.65
N PRO A 137 6.13 2.36 -22.32
CA PRO A 137 6.19 3.83 -22.16
C PRO A 137 5.31 4.48 -21.05
N SER A 138 5.85 5.61 -20.57
CA SER A 138 5.26 6.92 -20.21
C SER A 138 4.26 7.15 -19.05
N VAL A 139 4.84 7.56 -17.92
CA VAL A 139 4.54 8.69 -17.01
C VAL A 139 3.36 9.62 -17.36
N LYS A 140 2.50 9.93 -16.38
CA LYS A 140 1.83 11.23 -16.25
C LYS A 140 1.74 11.75 -14.80
N ASN A 141 2.19 13.00 -14.64
CA ASN A 141 2.06 13.98 -13.55
C ASN A 141 1.72 13.51 -12.12
N ILE A 142 2.74 13.58 -11.27
CA ILE A 142 2.73 13.27 -9.84
C ILE A 142 2.58 14.58 -9.05
N THR A 143 1.45 14.77 -8.37
CA THR A 143 1.35 15.75 -7.29
C THR A 143 1.63 15.06 -5.95
N CYS A 144 2.87 15.14 -5.48
CA CYS A 144 3.24 14.73 -4.13
C CYS A 144 2.75 15.79 -3.12
N PHE A 145 1.94 15.40 -2.13
CA PHE A 145 1.78 16.19 -0.91
C PHE A 145 2.80 15.69 0.13
N PRO A 146 3.88 16.44 0.42
CA PRO A 146 4.78 16.09 1.51
C PRO A 146 4.09 16.40 2.84
N SER A 147 3.58 15.37 3.52
CA SER A 147 3.25 15.48 4.94
C SER A 147 4.45 15.01 5.78
N CYS A 148 5.45 15.87 5.94
CA CYS A 148 6.52 15.65 6.93
C CYS A 148 6.05 16.18 8.29
N ALA A 149 5.20 15.43 9.00
CA ALA A 149 4.66 15.90 10.28
C ALA A 149 4.48 14.76 11.29
N ALA A 150 5.57 14.11 11.70
CA ALA A 150 5.60 13.41 12.97
C ALA A 150 7.01 13.45 13.57
N LYS A 151 7.20 14.32 14.57
CA LYS A 151 8.40 14.34 15.42
C LYS A 151 8.04 13.62 16.72
N GLN A 152 8.51 12.39 16.89
CA GLN A 152 8.42 11.69 18.18
C GLN A 152 9.72 10.92 18.43
N ALA A 153 10.37 11.22 19.56
CA ALA A 153 11.55 10.55 20.09
C ALA A 153 12.76 10.47 19.12
N GLY A 154 13.26 11.61 18.65
CA GLY A 154 14.52 11.68 17.85
C GLY A 154 14.40 11.26 16.38
N PHE A 155 13.23 10.84 15.92
CA PHE A 155 13.01 10.33 14.56
C PHE A 155 12.25 11.34 13.68
N LYS A 156 12.66 11.51 12.43
CA LYS A 156 11.92 12.24 11.39
C LYS A 156 11.43 11.26 10.33
N VAL A 157 10.18 11.43 9.88
CA VAL A 157 9.55 10.59 8.85
C VAL A 157 8.92 11.50 7.81
N CYS A 158 9.10 11.14 6.54
CA CYS A 158 8.32 11.71 5.45
C CYS A 158 7.64 10.58 4.68
N THR A 159 6.38 10.82 4.31
CA THR A 159 5.55 9.89 3.55
C THR A 159 5.05 10.56 2.28
N CYS A 160 5.02 9.80 1.19
CA CYS A 160 4.32 10.16 -0.03
C CYS A 160 3.35 9.04 -0.37
N ALA A 161 2.09 9.38 -0.66
CA ALA A 161 1.09 8.42 -1.10
C ALA A 161 0.40 8.95 -2.37
N VAL A 162 0.13 8.06 -3.31
CA VAL A 162 -0.62 8.34 -4.55
C VAL A 162 -1.65 7.24 -4.74
N GLU A 163 -2.87 7.65 -5.06
CA GLU A 163 -3.95 6.79 -5.50
C GLU A 163 -4.14 7.00 -7.00
N VAL A 164 -4.00 5.93 -7.77
CA VAL A 164 -4.20 5.93 -9.23
C VAL A 164 -5.48 5.16 -9.51
N CYS A 165 -6.52 5.86 -9.95
CA CYS A 165 -7.72 5.24 -10.51
C CYS A 165 -7.46 4.98 -12.00
N THR A 166 -7.43 3.71 -12.41
CA THR A 166 -7.45 3.36 -13.83
C THR A 166 -8.90 3.41 -14.33
N GLN A 167 -9.12 4.19 -15.39
CA GLN A 167 -10.44 4.52 -15.96
C GLN A 167 -10.75 3.61 -17.15
#